data_AF-A0AAV3XHL5-F1
#
_entry.id   AF-A0AAV3XHL5-F1
#
_cell.length_a   1.000
_cell.length_b   1.000
_cell.length_c   1.000
_cell.angle_alpha   90.00
_cell.angle_beta   90.00
_cell.angle_gamma   90.00
#
_symmetry.space_group_name_H-M   'P 1'
#
loop_
_entity.id
_entity.type
_entity.pdbx_description
1 polymer ?
#
loop_
_entity_poly.entity_id
_entity_poly.type
_entity_poly.pdbx_seq_one_letter_code
_entity_poly.pdbx_strand_id
1 'polypeptide(L)' 'MPINAADFDYIRKLVRDRTGVVLSEDKHYLIESRLSILAKNAGVNSIGALVTQLR' A
#
# COMPACT_ATOMS: atom_id res chain seq x y z
N MET A 1 12.74 3.35 -3.29
CA MET A 1 12.51 2.20 -4.18
C MET A 1 11.03 2.20 -4.55
N PRO A 2 10.67 2.01 -5.83
CA PRO A 2 9.28 1.92 -6.24
C PRO A 2 8.61 0.71 -5.57
N ILE A 3 7.30 0.79 -5.36
CA ILE A 3 6.53 -0.34 -4.84
C ILE A 3 6.59 -1.49 -5.84
N ASN A 4 6.79 -2.72 -5.37
CA ASN A 4 6.68 -3.88 -6.26
C ASN A 4 5.21 -4.17 -6.54
N ALA A 5 4.89 -4.65 -7.75
CA ALA A 5 3.51 -4.97 -8.14
C ALA A 5 2.85 -5.95 -7.15
N ALA A 6 3.59 -6.91 -6.62
CA ALA A 6 3.10 -7.87 -5.63
C ALA A 6 2.69 -7.22 -4.30
N ASP A 7 3.45 -6.24 -3.82
CA ASP A 7 3.16 -5.51 -2.59
C ASP A 7 1.92 -4.62 -2.76
N PHE A 8 1.81 -3.97 -3.91
CA PHE A 8 0.63 -3.20 -4.28
C PHE A 8 -0.62 -4.09 -4.32
N ASP A 9 -0.52 -5.27 -4.93
CA ASP A 9 -1.63 -6.21 -5.07
C ASP A 9 -2.08 -6.79 -3.71
N TYR A 10 -1.12 -7.01 -2.79
CA TYR A 10 -1.41 -7.39 -1.42
C TYR A 10 -2.22 -6.30 -0.69
N ILE A 11 -1.80 -5.05 -0.77
CA ILE A 11 -2.52 -3.92 -0.13
C ILE A 11 -3.91 -3.78 -0.74
N ARG A 12 -4.04 -3.88 -2.06
CA ARG A 12 -5.33 -3.84 -2.76
C ARG A 12 -6.30 -4.89 -2.23
N LYS A 13 -5.83 -6.13 -2.06
CA LYS A 13 -6.62 -7.22 -1.45
C LYS A 13 -6.95 -6.92 0.01
N LEU A 14 -5.97 -6.51 0.81
CA LEU A 14 -6.17 -6.20 2.24
C LEU A 14 -7.21 -5.11 2.47
N VAL A 15 -7.15 -4.02 1.71
CA VAL A 15 -8.11 -2.91 1.79
C VAL A 15 -9.50 -3.38 1.39
N ARG A 16 -9.61 -4.12 0.28
CA ARG A 16 -10.89 -4.69 -0.17
C ARG A 16 -11.47 -5.63 0.88
N ASP A 17 -10.67 -6.51 1.45
CA ASP A 17 -11.15 -7.53 2.38
C ASP A 17 -11.53 -6.92 3.75
N ARG A 18 -10.88 -5.82 4.18
CA ARG A 18 -11.20 -5.14 5.45
C ARG A 18 -12.28 -4.07 5.35
N THR A 19 -12.45 -3.43 4.20
CA THR A 19 -13.32 -2.24 4.05
C THR A 19 -14.36 -2.38 2.95
N GLY A 20 -14.29 -3.42 2.12
CA GLY A 20 -15.09 -3.56 0.90
C GLY A 20 -14.65 -2.65 -0.25
N VAL A 21 -13.67 -1.77 -0.05
CA VAL A 21 -13.23 -0.80 -1.06
C VAL A 21 -12.32 -1.45 -2.09
N VAL A 22 -12.73 -1.43 -3.35
CA VAL A 22 -11.88 -1.84 -4.47
C VAL A 22 -11.01 -0.67 -4.91
N LEU A 23 -9.71 -0.80 -4.70
CA LEU A 23 -8.72 0.14 -5.24
C LEU A 23 -8.47 -0.22 -6.71
N SER A 24 -8.78 0.69 -7.64
CA SER A 24 -8.57 0.47 -9.08
C SER A 24 -7.14 0.84 -9.52
N GLU A 25 -6.64 0.18 -10.58
CA GLU A 25 -5.26 0.34 -11.09
C GLU A 25 -4.97 1.73 -11.69
N ASP A 26 -6.00 2.39 -12.22
CA ASP A 26 -5.94 3.77 -12.71
C ASP A 26 -5.51 4.78 -11.64
N LYS A 27 -5.62 4.40 -10.35
CA LYS A 27 -5.31 5.23 -9.19
C LYS A 27 -4.01 4.82 -8.48
N HIS A 28 -3.11 4.09 -9.17
CA HIS A 28 -1.84 3.63 -8.61
C HIS A 28 -1.06 4.77 -7.91
N TYR A 29 -0.93 5.92 -8.57
CA TYR A 29 -0.21 7.08 -8.03
C TYR A 29 -0.83 7.64 -6.73
N LEU A 30 -2.16 7.62 -6.61
CA LEU A 30 -2.88 8.11 -5.42
C LEU A 30 -2.64 7.18 -4.23
N ILE A 31 -2.64 5.87 -4.51
CA ILE A 31 -2.39 4.83 -3.52
C ILE A 31 -0.94 4.89 -3.05
N GLU A 32 0.03 5.02 -3.97
CA GLU A 32 1.44 5.21 -3.63
C GLU A 32 1.66 6.45 -2.76
N SER A 33 1.02 7.57 -3.08
CA SER A 33 1.12 8.81 -2.29
C SER A 33 0.60 8.60 -0.85
N ARG A 34 -0.59 8.00 -0.69
CA ARG A 34 -1.18 7.71 0.62
C ARG A 34 -0.36 6.70 1.43
N LEU A 35 0.12 5.64 0.78
CA LEU A 35 0.98 4.63 1.40
C LEU A 35 2.32 5.19 1.82
N SER A 36 2.89 6.12 1.05
CA SER A 36 4.12 6.82 1.41
C SER A 36 3.95 7.66 2.69
N ILE A 37 2.79 8.31 2.87
CA ILE A 37 2.47 9.04 4.09
C ILE A 37 2.28 8.06 5.27
N LEU A 38 1.58 6.95 5.05
CA LEU A 38 1.39 5.91 6.07
C LEU A 38 2.71 5.27 6.51
N ALA A 39 3.62 5.01 5.56
CA ALA A 39 4.97 4.50 5.84
C ALA A 39 5.73 5.46 6.77
N LYS A 40 5.71 6.76 6.45
CA LYS A 40 6.31 7.80 7.31
C LYS A 40 5.68 7.83 8.70
N ASN A 41 4.36 7.77 8.80
CA ASN A 41 3.64 7.77 10.08
C ASN A 41 3.93 6.52 10.92
N ALA A 42 4.16 5.38 10.28
CA ALA A 42 4.54 4.13 10.93
C ALA A 42 6.05 4.07 11.27
N GLY A 43 6.83 5.11 10.94
CA GLY A 43 8.27 5.16 11.19
C GLY A 43 9.09 4.26 10.25
N VAL A 44 8.53 3.83 9.12
CA VAL A 44 9.21 3.00 8.13
C VAL A 44 9.58 3.79 6.88
N ASN A 45 10.77 3.51 6.34
CA ASN A 45 11.36 4.30 5.25
C ASN A 45 10.87 3.89 3.85
N SER A 46 10.00 2.89 3.73
CA SER A 46 9.49 2.42 2.44
C SER A 46 8.11 1.76 2.58
N ILE A 47 7.34 1.76 1.48
CA ILE A 47 6.07 1.06 1.40
C ILE A 47 6.28 -0.46 1.55
N GLY A 48 7.35 -1.01 0.97
CA GLY A 48 7.70 -2.43 1.17
C GLY A 48 7.95 -2.79 2.64
N ALA A 49 8.62 -1.92 3.41
CA ALA A 49 8.79 -2.13 4.85
C ALA A 49 7.46 -2.06 5.61
N LEU A 50 6.54 -1.18 5.20
CA LEU A 50 5.19 -1.13 5.73
C LEU A 50 4.41 -2.42 5.43
N VAL A 51 4.50 -2.93 4.20
CA VAL A 51 3.85 -4.19 3.80
C VAL A 51 4.40 -5.38 4.58
N THR A 52 5.72 -5.43 4.79
CA THR A 52 6.35 -6.46 5.62
C THR A 52 5.85 -6.45 7.06
N GLN A 53 5.52 -5.28 7.63
CA GLN A 53 4.90 -5.21 8.96
C GLN A 53 3.42 -5.60 8.99
N LEU A 54 2.72 -5.46 7.86
CA LEU A 54 1.29 -5.77 7.73
C LEU A 54 1.02 -7.24 7.36
N ARG A 55 2.05 -7.96 6.92
CA ARG A 55 2.01 -9.40 6.65
C ARG A 55 2.18 -10.18 7.95
#